data_AF-A0A947NDX6-F1
#
_entry.id   AF-A0A947NDX6-F1
#
_cell.length_a   1.000
_cell.length_b   1.000
_cell.length_c   1.000
_cell.angle_alpha   90.00
_cell.angle_beta   90.00
_cell.angle_gamma   90.00
#
_symmetry.space_group_name_H-M   'P 1'
#
loop_
_entity.id
_entity.type
_entity.pdbx_description
1 polymer ?
#
loop_
_entity_poly.entity_id
_entity_poly.type
_entity_poly.pdbx_seq_one_letter_code
_entity_poly.pdbx_strand_id
1 'polypeptide(L)'
;MGGILAENLSYEGFVFKEGTQIALQKWGNLEYGTLAKDAADPWIKGRIYAAGTEIHFDFDSKFVKQATLQKAVKIGGIPVAPGKTMLSCAPEILEQGVLSEEFENNGFRFKEGTIIRCYPNGVIKDGTLVADMTVNDIKVLGNQKIRFDKNGVFRGGILAEDTEIKGMPCKQETAFMLHDNDTLSCLTLAKEYVVDGKTYPAGTSLKFTDQGILEFAVLPDQALEKKDDE
;
A
#
# COMPACT_ATOMS: atom_id res chain seq x y z
N MET A 1 21.75 20.96 -1.54
CA MET A 1 21.94 22.43 -1.45
C MET A 1 20.67 23.06 -2.00
N GLY A 2 19.98 23.94 -1.27
CA GLY A 2 18.65 24.44 -1.70
C GLY A 2 18.48 25.93 -1.47
N GLY A 3 17.43 26.50 -2.05
CA GLY A 3 17.12 27.93 -1.98
C GLY A 3 15.70 28.24 -2.44
N ILE A 4 15.34 29.52 -2.39
CA ILE A 4 14.09 30.03 -2.99
C ILE A 4 14.42 30.58 -4.37
N LEU A 5 13.62 30.21 -5.36
CA LEU A 5 13.75 30.75 -6.71
C LEU A 5 13.36 32.23 -6.74
N ALA A 6 14.26 33.11 -7.21
CA ALA A 6 13.97 34.53 -7.38
C ALA A 6 13.11 34.82 -8.63
N GLU A 7 13.16 33.93 -9.61
CA GLU A 7 12.39 33.96 -10.86
C GLU A 7 12.10 32.52 -11.31
N ASN A 8 11.22 32.33 -12.30
CA ASN A 8 10.93 31.01 -12.82
C ASN A 8 12.18 30.35 -13.41
N LEU A 9 12.47 29.11 -13.03
CA LEU A 9 13.63 28.36 -13.52
C LEU A 9 13.21 27.31 -14.55
N SER A 10 13.80 27.35 -15.74
CA SER A 10 13.70 26.24 -16.69
C SER A 10 14.81 25.23 -16.43
N TYR A 11 14.46 23.97 -16.17
CA TYR A 11 15.44 22.89 -15.96
C TYR A 11 14.90 21.58 -16.53
N GLU A 12 15.71 20.94 -17.39
CA GLU A 12 15.41 19.64 -18.02
C GLU A 12 13.98 19.53 -18.59
N GLY A 13 13.49 20.58 -19.26
CA GLY A 13 12.15 20.60 -19.87
C GLY A 13 11.00 20.96 -18.93
N PHE A 14 11.26 21.15 -17.64
CA PHE A 14 10.31 21.66 -16.66
C PHE A 14 10.50 23.16 -16.42
N VAL A 15 9.43 23.83 -15.98
CA VAL A 15 9.47 25.22 -15.50
C VAL A 15 9.03 25.25 -14.05
N PHE A 16 9.93 25.67 -13.18
CA PHE A 16 9.74 25.77 -11.74
C PHE A 16 9.33 27.18 -11.34
N LYS A 17 8.44 27.27 -10.34
CA LYS A 17 7.75 28.49 -9.95
C LYS A 17 8.65 29.40 -9.11
N GLU A 18 8.72 30.68 -9.48
CA GLU A 18 9.32 31.72 -8.65
C GLU A 18 8.70 31.76 -7.24
N GLY A 19 9.51 32.15 -6.26
CA GLY A 19 9.09 32.21 -4.86
C GLY A 19 8.91 30.85 -4.18
N THR A 20 9.22 29.74 -4.86
CA THR A 20 9.13 28.40 -4.27
C THR A 20 10.49 27.79 -3.96
N GLN A 21 10.51 26.82 -3.05
CA GLN A 21 11.72 26.08 -2.71
C GLN A 21 12.15 25.19 -3.86
N ILE A 22 13.48 25.12 -4.02
CA ILE A 22 14.16 24.19 -4.89
C ILE A 22 15.33 23.59 -4.14
N ALA A 23 15.58 22.29 -4.33
CA ALA A 23 16.75 21.62 -3.77
C ALA A 23 17.51 20.87 -4.85
N LEU A 24 18.83 20.93 -4.75
CA LEU A 24 19.77 20.16 -5.56
C LEU A 24 20.42 19.07 -4.71
N GLN A 25 20.60 17.91 -5.32
CA GLN A 25 21.34 16.77 -4.81
C GLN A 25 22.85 17.07 -4.71
N LYS A 26 23.62 16.16 -4.12
CA LYS A 26 25.08 16.31 -3.87
C LYS A 26 25.92 16.59 -5.13
N TRP A 27 25.39 16.35 -6.33
CA TRP A 27 26.09 16.56 -7.61
C TRP A 27 25.40 17.57 -8.53
N GLY A 28 24.52 18.42 -7.99
CA GLY A 28 23.86 19.48 -8.74
C GLY A 28 22.65 19.04 -9.56
N ASN A 29 22.28 17.75 -9.53
CA ASN A 29 20.99 17.29 -10.06
C ASN A 29 19.85 17.86 -9.23
N LEU A 30 18.73 18.16 -9.88
CA LEU A 30 17.53 18.61 -9.17
C LEU A 30 16.97 17.49 -8.29
N GLU A 31 16.68 17.80 -7.03
CA GLU A 31 16.03 16.90 -6.07
C GLU A 31 14.52 17.11 -6.10
N TYR A 32 14.08 18.35 -5.89
CA TYR A 32 12.67 18.73 -6.02
C TYR A 32 12.49 20.21 -6.37
N GLY A 33 11.29 20.55 -6.86
CA GLY A 33 10.83 21.92 -7.03
C GLY A 33 9.32 21.97 -7.33
N THR A 34 8.70 23.15 -7.21
CA THR A 34 7.27 23.33 -7.55
C THR A 34 7.09 23.75 -9.00
N LEU A 35 6.23 23.06 -9.77
CA LEU A 35 5.96 23.41 -11.16
C LEU A 35 5.18 24.73 -11.29
N ALA A 36 5.60 25.60 -12.21
CA ALA A 36 4.91 26.85 -12.53
C ALA A 36 3.66 26.64 -13.41
N LYS A 37 3.65 25.57 -14.20
CA LYS A 37 2.60 25.22 -15.16
C LYS A 37 2.54 23.71 -15.37
N ASP A 38 1.46 23.22 -15.98
CA ASP A 38 1.38 21.83 -16.41
C ASP A 38 2.59 21.48 -17.28
N ALA A 39 3.20 20.32 -17.02
CA ALA A 39 4.42 19.92 -17.70
C ALA A 39 4.33 18.48 -18.17
N ALA A 40 4.59 18.24 -19.46
CA ALA A 40 4.79 16.90 -19.98
C ALA A 40 6.14 16.36 -19.48
N ASP A 41 6.17 15.08 -19.09
CA ASP A 41 7.42 14.42 -18.76
C ASP A 41 8.29 14.30 -20.03
N PRO A 42 9.51 14.85 -20.05
CA PRO A 42 10.39 14.82 -21.21
C PRO A 42 10.85 13.41 -21.59
N TRP A 43 10.85 12.48 -20.64
CA TRP A 43 11.39 11.14 -20.80
C TRP A 43 10.31 10.07 -20.89
N ILE A 44 9.10 10.36 -20.38
CA ILE A 44 7.99 9.40 -20.34
C ILE A 44 6.78 9.94 -21.09
N LYS A 45 6.60 9.47 -22.33
CA LYS A 45 5.52 9.92 -23.20
C LYS A 45 4.15 9.71 -22.55
N GLY A 46 3.34 10.77 -22.55
CA GLY A 46 1.95 10.73 -22.09
C GLY A 46 1.76 11.07 -20.62
N ARG A 47 2.82 11.16 -19.82
CA ARG A 47 2.74 11.72 -18.46
C ARG A 47 2.73 13.24 -18.52
N ILE A 48 1.76 13.83 -17.84
CA ILE A 48 1.65 15.27 -17.65
C ILE A 48 1.43 15.49 -16.16
N TYR A 49 2.26 16.34 -15.57
CA TYR A 49 2.18 16.72 -14.17
C TYR A 49 1.47 18.06 -14.03
N ALA A 50 0.67 18.20 -12.98
CA ALA A 50 -0.16 19.37 -12.74
C ALA A 50 0.68 20.57 -12.27
N ALA A 51 0.32 21.77 -12.74
CA ALA A 51 0.85 23.03 -12.23
C ALA A 51 0.72 23.11 -10.71
N GLY A 52 1.71 23.68 -10.04
CA GLY A 52 1.73 23.84 -8.58
C GLY A 52 2.04 22.55 -7.81
N THR A 53 2.23 21.40 -8.46
CA THR A 53 2.75 20.22 -7.78
C THR A 53 4.23 20.41 -7.46
N GLU A 54 4.64 19.97 -6.28
CA GLU A 54 6.04 19.65 -6.04
C GLU A 54 6.37 18.35 -6.77
N ILE A 55 7.42 18.39 -7.58
CA ILE A 55 7.95 17.23 -8.30
C ILE A 55 9.25 16.82 -7.63
N HIS A 56 9.37 15.54 -7.29
CA HIS A 56 10.61 14.97 -6.74
C HIS A 56 11.22 14.05 -7.78
N PHE A 57 12.52 14.17 -7.96
CA PHE A 57 13.30 13.34 -8.86
C PHE A 57 13.98 12.22 -8.07
N ASP A 58 14.12 11.07 -8.71
CA ASP A 58 14.95 10.01 -8.18
C ASP A 58 16.43 10.42 -8.19
N PHE A 59 17.18 9.92 -7.19
CA PHE A 59 18.58 10.31 -6.98
C PHE A 59 19.50 9.88 -8.12
N ASP A 60 19.26 8.69 -8.69
CA ASP A 60 20.20 8.05 -9.62
C ASP A 60 19.80 8.18 -11.10
N SER A 61 18.54 8.48 -11.39
CA SER A 61 17.95 8.14 -12.68
C SER A 61 17.19 9.25 -13.37
N LYS A 62 17.15 10.46 -12.79
CA LYS A 62 16.51 11.68 -13.32
C LYS A 62 15.01 11.57 -13.65
N PHE A 63 14.37 10.42 -13.47
CA PHE A 63 12.93 10.32 -13.65
C PHE A 63 12.20 10.88 -12.43
N VAL A 64 10.94 11.23 -12.65
CA VAL A 64 10.05 11.77 -11.63
C VAL A 64 9.60 10.67 -10.69
N LYS A 65 10.09 10.72 -9.45
CA LYS A 65 9.72 9.81 -8.36
C LYS A 65 8.36 10.15 -7.76
N GLN A 66 8.05 11.44 -7.62
CA GLN A 66 6.79 11.88 -7.02
C GLN A 66 6.25 13.11 -7.74
N ALA A 67 4.97 13.09 -8.11
CA ALA A 67 4.27 14.25 -8.66
C ALA A 67 2.76 14.03 -8.65
N THR A 68 1.99 15.11 -8.77
CA THR A 68 0.56 15.06 -9.04
C THR A 68 0.31 14.99 -10.54
N LEU A 69 -0.45 13.98 -10.97
CA LEU A 69 -0.81 13.80 -12.38
C LEU A 69 -1.88 14.79 -12.80
N GLN A 70 -1.74 15.39 -13.97
CA GLN A 70 -2.73 16.29 -14.56
C GLN A 70 -3.90 15.53 -15.20
N LYS A 71 -3.60 14.37 -15.79
CA LYS A 71 -4.57 13.46 -16.43
C LYS A 71 -4.31 12.02 -16.00
N ALA A 72 -5.32 11.16 -16.16
CA ALA A 72 -5.15 9.74 -15.93
C ALA A 72 -4.04 9.16 -16.82
N VAL A 73 -3.25 8.23 -16.29
CA VAL A 73 -2.19 7.54 -17.03
C VAL A 73 -2.05 6.11 -16.54
N LYS A 74 -1.60 5.20 -17.41
CA LYS A 74 -1.22 3.84 -17.02
C LYS A 74 0.27 3.79 -16.70
N ILE A 75 0.63 3.24 -15.54
CA ILE A 75 2.02 3.04 -15.09
C ILE A 75 2.20 1.54 -14.85
N GLY A 76 3.02 0.87 -15.66
CA GLY A 76 3.10 -0.60 -15.59
C GLY A 76 1.75 -1.29 -15.83
N GLY A 77 0.87 -0.66 -16.62
CA GLY A 77 -0.50 -1.13 -16.86
C GLY A 77 -1.53 -0.71 -15.80
N ILE A 78 -1.12 -0.20 -14.65
CA ILE A 78 -2.00 0.22 -13.55
C ILE A 78 -2.59 1.61 -13.87
N PRO A 79 -3.92 1.77 -13.89
CA PRO A 79 -4.55 3.04 -14.24
C PRO A 79 -4.58 4.01 -13.04
N VAL A 80 -3.82 5.09 -13.11
CA VAL A 80 -3.62 6.05 -12.01
C VAL A 80 -4.42 7.33 -12.26
N ALA A 81 -5.14 7.79 -11.23
CA ALA A 81 -6.05 8.93 -11.25
C ALA A 81 -5.34 10.28 -11.41
N PRO A 82 -5.96 11.23 -12.14
CA PRO A 82 -5.52 12.62 -12.16
C PRO A 82 -5.79 13.31 -10.83
N GLY A 83 -5.08 14.41 -10.58
CA GLY A 83 -5.23 15.23 -9.38
C GLY A 83 -4.78 14.52 -8.09
N LYS A 84 -4.15 13.34 -8.20
CA LYS A 84 -3.61 12.57 -7.09
C LYS A 84 -2.10 12.46 -7.25
N THR A 85 -1.40 12.50 -6.12
CA THR A 85 0.05 12.28 -6.09
C THR A 85 0.35 10.80 -6.34
N MET A 86 1.25 10.55 -7.27
CA MET A 86 1.82 9.25 -7.53
C MET A 86 3.24 9.15 -6.94
N LEU A 87 3.66 7.93 -6.63
CA LEU A 87 5.05 7.57 -6.32
C LEU A 87 5.49 6.49 -7.32
N SER A 88 6.66 6.68 -7.94
CA SER A 88 7.31 5.72 -8.83
C SER A 88 8.72 5.45 -8.36
N CYS A 89 9.18 4.20 -8.45
CA CYS A 89 10.59 3.86 -8.24
C CYS A 89 11.33 3.52 -9.55
N ALA A 90 10.62 3.45 -10.67
CA ALA A 90 11.17 3.39 -12.02
C ALA A 90 10.12 3.91 -13.02
N PRO A 91 10.48 4.22 -14.27
CA PRO A 91 9.53 4.72 -15.27
C PRO A 91 8.26 3.89 -15.36
N GLU A 92 8.33 2.56 -15.46
CA GLU A 92 7.15 1.69 -15.56
C GLU A 92 6.72 1.04 -14.23
N ILE A 93 7.30 1.46 -13.10
CA ILE A 93 7.02 0.85 -11.80
C ILE A 93 6.40 1.90 -10.88
N LEU A 94 5.10 1.74 -10.67
CA LEU A 94 4.35 2.44 -9.64
C LEU A 94 4.78 1.91 -8.28
N GLU A 95 5.05 2.77 -7.31
CA GLU A 95 5.20 2.39 -5.90
C GLU A 95 3.88 2.65 -5.14
N GLN A 96 3.20 3.76 -5.45
CA GLN A 96 1.89 4.09 -4.89
C GLN A 96 1.11 5.00 -5.84
N GLY A 97 -0.19 4.76 -5.97
CA GLY A 97 -1.10 5.65 -6.69
C GLY A 97 -2.56 5.46 -6.24
N VAL A 98 -3.44 6.33 -6.72
CA VAL A 98 -4.89 6.16 -6.58
C VAL A 98 -5.43 5.65 -7.92
N LEU A 99 -6.27 4.63 -7.92
CA LEU A 99 -6.82 4.05 -9.15
C LEU A 99 -7.82 5.01 -9.83
N SER A 100 -7.72 5.16 -11.15
CA SER A 100 -8.65 5.98 -11.95
C SER A 100 -9.88 5.23 -12.45
N GLU A 101 -9.83 3.91 -12.43
CA GLU A 101 -10.89 2.99 -12.84
C GLU A 101 -10.73 1.69 -12.02
N GLU A 102 -11.73 0.81 -12.03
CA GLU A 102 -11.53 -0.54 -11.52
C GLU A 102 -10.37 -1.21 -12.25
N PHE A 103 -9.51 -1.90 -11.51
CA PHE A 103 -8.32 -2.52 -12.07
C PHE A 103 -8.30 -4.01 -11.74
N GLU A 104 -8.17 -4.85 -12.76
CA GLU A 104 -8.03 -6.28 -12.59
C GLU A 104 -6.57 -6.71 -12.75
N ASN A 105 -6.06 -7.50 -11.79
CA ASN A 105 -4.74 -8.11 -11.88
C ASN A 105 -4.78 -9.50 -11.26
N ASN A 106 -4.38 -10.52 -12.02
CA ASN A 106 -4.30 -11.92 -11.56
C ASN A 106 -5.60 -12.42 -10.91
N GLY A 107 -6.77 -12.04 -11.46
CA GLY A 107 -8.08 -12.41 -10.93
C GLY A 107 -8.56 -11.58 -9.73
N PHE A 108 -7.76 -10.64 -9.22
CA PHE A 108 -8.17 -9.68 -8.19
C PHE A 108 -8.69 -8.41 -8.85
N ARG A 109 -9.88 -7.96 -8.41
CA ARG A 109 -10.48 -6.69 -8.86
C ARG A 109 -10.34 -5.64 -7.77
N PHE A 110 -9.61 -4.58 -8.08
CA PHE A 110 -9.35 -3.46 -7.20
C PHE A 110 -10.27 -2.29 -7.49
N LYS A 111 -10.76 -1.67 -6.42
CA LYS A 111 -11.78 -0.63 -6.45
C LYS A 111 -11.21 0.71 -6.92
N GLU A 112 -11.89 1.33 -7.88
CA GLU A 112 -11.63 2.70 -8.33
C GLU A 112 -11.55 3.68 -7.14
N GLY A 113 -10.68 4.69 -7.25
CA GLY A 113 -10.56 5.74 -6.24
C GLY A 113 -9.85 5.30 -4.96
N THR A 114 -9.40 4.05 -4.87
CA THR A 114 -8.61 3.55 -3.74
C THR A 114 -7.12 3.56 -4.03
N ILE A 115 -6.32 3.56 -2.96
CA ILE A 115 -4.86 3.50 -3.07
C ILE A 115 -4.44 2.08 -3.44
N ILE A 116 -3.56 1.98 -4.43
CA ILE A 116 -2.80 0.78 -4.75
C ILE A 116 -1.33 1.04 -4.44
N ARG A 117 -0.67 0.06 -3.82
CA ARG A 117 0.78 0.07 -3.58
C ARG A 117 1.42 -1.12 -4.26
N CYS A 118 2.63 -0.93 -4.75
CA CYS A 118 3.41 -2.01 -5.33
C CYS A 118 4.81 -2.04 -4.72
N TYR A 119 5.44 -3.20 -4.81
CA TYR A 119 6.85 -3.38 -4.54
C TYR A 119 7.72 -2.80 -5.67
N PRO A 120 9.02 -2.55 -5.43
CA PRO A 120 9.93 -2.05 -6.46
C PRO A 120 10.11 -2.94 -7.70
N ASN A 121 9.60 -4.17 -7.68
CA ASN A 121 9.55 -5.07 -8.83
C ASN A 121 8.22 -4.98 -9.62
N GLY A 122 7.33 -4.05 -9.27
CA GLY A 122 6.03 -3.84 -9.92
C GLY A 122 4.90 -4.74 -9.42
N VAL A 123 5.18 -5.67 -8.52
CA VAL A 123 4.17 -6.55 -7.94
C VAL A 123 3.28 -5.76 -6.97
N ILE A 124 1.95 -5.92 -7.07
CA ILE A 124 1.00 -5.29 -6.14
C ILE A 124 1.29 -5.78 -4.73
N LYS A 125 1.45 -4.84 -3.80
CA LYS A 125 1.65 -5.08 -2.37
C LYS A 125 0.33 -5.05 -1.62
N ASP A 126 -0.48 -4.03 -1.86
CA ASP A 126 -1.81 -3.90 -1.27
C ASP A 126 -2.75 -3.07 -2.14
N GLY A 127 -4.05 -3.35 -2.03
CA GLY A 127 -5.12 -2.66 -2.72
C GLY A 127 -6.48 -3.00 -2.10
N THR A 128 -7.53 -2.24 -2.43
CA THR A 128 -8.89 -2.46 -1.89
C THR A 128 -9.73 -3.26 -2.87
N LEU A 129 -10.35 -4.35 -2.42
CA LEU A 129 -11.21 -5.18 -3.26
C LEU A 129 -12.53 -4.51 -3.61
N VAL A 130 -13.07 -4.82 -4.79
CA VAL A 130 -14.41 -4.38 -5.21
C VAL A 130 -15.52 -5.10 -4.43
N ALA A 131 -15.39 -6.42 -4.28
CA ALA A 131 -16.40 -7.29 -3.68
C ALA A 131 -15.75 -8.45 -2.92
N ASP A 132 -16.56 -9.18 -2.14
CA ASP A 132 -16.12 -10.41 -1.49
C ASP A 132 -15.55 -11.38 -2.53
N MET A 133 -14.50 -12.10 -2.15
CA MET A 133 -13.92 -13.13 -3.01
C MET A 133 -13.30 -14.25 -2.20
N THR A 134 -13.18 -15.42 -2.82
CA THR A 134 -12.50 -16.58 -2.23
C THR A 134 -11.10 -16.70 -2.82
N VAL A 135 -10.10 -16.83 -1.95
CA VAL A 135 -8.69 -17.05 -2.31
C VAL A 135 -8.19 -18.23 -1.49
N ASN A 136 -7.81 -19.34 -2.15
CA ASN A 136 -7.32 -20.56 -1.49
C ASN A 136 -8.25 -21.01 -0.35
N ASP A 137 -9.55 -21.14 -0.65
CA ASP A 137 -10.61 -21.51 0.30
C ASP A 137 -10.87 -20.51 1.45
N ILE A 138 -10.24 -19.34 1.41
CA ILE A 138 -10.48 -18.25 2.38
C ILE A 138 -11.34 -17.18 1.74
N LYS A 139 -12.53 -16.94 2.29
CA LYS A 139 -13.42 -15.87 1.84
C LYS A 139 -13.06 -14.55 2.51
N VAL A 140 -12.64 -13.57 1.72
CA VAL A 140 -12.28 -12.23 2.18
C VAL A 140 -13.34 -11.21 1.80
N LEU A 141 -13.52 -10.21 2.67
CA LEU A 141 -14.54 -9.19 2.57
C LEU A 141 -14.18 -8.15 1.49
N GLY A 142 -15.16 -7.82 0.66
CA GLY A 142 -15.09 -6.74 -0.32
C GLY A 142 -15.00 -5.37 0.34
N ASN A 143 -14.60 -4.36 -0.42
CA ASN A 143 -14.32 -3.01 0.10
C ASN A 143 -13.27 -2.96 1.21
N GLN A 144 -12.54 -4.05 1.45
CA GLN A 144 -11.42 -4.11 2.38
C GLN A 144 -10.10 -4.24 1.65
N LYS A 145 -9.04 -3.83 2.35
CA LYS A 145 -7.68 -3.98 1.85
C LYS A 145 -7.23 -5.43 1.95
N ILE A 146 -6.58 -5.91 0.89
CA ILE A 146 -5.84 -7.16 0.88
C ILE A 146 -4.35 -6.90 0.71
N ARG A 147 -3.54 -7.87 1.12
CA ARG A 147 -2.08 -7.78 1.08
C ARG A 147 -1.46 -8.98 0.37
N PHE A 148 -0.40 -8.70 -0.37
CA PHE A 148 0.43 -9.68 -1.05
C PHE A 148 1.89 -9.54 -0.59
N ASP A 149 2.69 -10.58 -0.84
CA ASP A 149 4.14 -10.50 -0.75
C ASP A 149 4.79 -10.00 -2.05
N LYS A 150 6.11 -9.90 -2.05
CA LYS A 150 6.91 -9.46 -3.20
C LYS A 150 6.81 -10.37 -4.43
N ASN A 151 6.26 -11.58 -4.30
CA ASN A 151 6.05 -12.53 -5.38
C ASN A 151 4.58 -12.53 -5.87
N GLY A 152 3.71 -11.72 -5.26
CA GLY A 152 2.30 -11.62 -5.60
C GLY A 152 1.45 -12.70 -4.94
N VAL A 153 2.00 -13.41 -3.95
CA VAL A 153 1.25 -14.40 -3.18
C VAL A 153 0.38 -13.68 -2.17
N PHE A 154 -0.91 -14.04 -2.09
CA PHE A 154 -1.84 -13.48 -1.13
C PHE A 154 -1.41 -13.79 0.31
N ARG A 155 -1.34 -12.76 1.16
CA ARG A 155 -0.86 -12.84 2.54
C ARG A 155 -1.89 -12.45 3.59
N GLY A 156 -3.03 -11.89 3.22
CA GLY A 156 -4.07 -11.59 4.20
C GLY A 156 -5.05 -10.51 3.78
N GLY A 157 -6.06 -10.35 4.62
CA GLY A 157 -7.19 -9.46 4.43
C GLY A 157 -8.13 -9.52 5.63
N ILE A 158 -9.35 -9.04 5.45
CA ILE A 158 -10.43 -9.17 6.44
C ILE A 158 -11.33 -10.33 6.02
N LEU A 159 -11.63 -11.23 6.95
CA LEU A 159 -12.49 -12.39 6.69
C LEU A 159 -13.95 -11.99 6.52
N ALA A 160 -14.63 -12.60 5.54
CA ALA A 160 -16.07 -12.42 5.34
C ALA A 160 -16.91 -13.35 6.22
N GLU A 161 -16.32 -14.45 6.72
CA GLU A 161 -16.97 -15.44 7.58
C GLU A 161 -15.94 -16.12 8.49
N ASP A 162 -16.40 -16.77 9.56
CA ASP A 162 -15.53 -17.53 10.46
C ASP A 162 -14.85 -18.63 9.65
N THR A 163 -13.52 -18.64 9.63
CA THR A 163 -12.72 -19.50 8.75
C THR A 163 -11.62 -20.20 9.54
N GLU A 164 -11.43 -21.49 9.32
CA GLU A 164 -10.27 -22.20 9.87
C GLU A 164 -9.04 -21.96 8.98
N ILE A 165 -7.99 -21.37 9.55
CA ILE A 165 -6.73 -21.10 8.83
C ILE A 165 -5.64 -21.84 9.58
N LYS A 166 -4.99 -22.80 8.90
CA LYS A 166 -3.93 -23.64 9.48
C LYS A 166 -4.35 -24.29 10.83
N GLY A 167 -5.60 -24.74 10.92
CA GLY A 167 -6.18 -25.35 12.13
C GLY A 167 -6.70 -24.36 13.18
N MET A 168 -6.45 -23.06 13.01
CA MET A 168 -6.90 -22.04 13.97
C MET A 168 -8.24 -21.42 13.54
N PRO A 169 -9.24 -21.37 14.43
CA PRO A 169 -10.54 -20.80 14.11
C PRO A 169 -10.47 -19.27 14.14
N CYS A 170 -10.48 -18.65 12.97
CA CYS A 170 -10.37 -17.21 12.79
C CYS A 170 -11.75 -16.56 12.65
N LYS A 171 -11.95 -15.43 13.34
CA LYS A 171 -13.22 -14.71 13.44
C LYS A 171 -13.52 -13.89 12.19
N GLN A 172 -14.74 -13.94 11.70
CA GLN A 172 -15.27 -13.06 10.66
C GLN A 172 -15.11 -11.58 11.03
N GLU A 173 -15.05 -10.73 10.00
CA GLU A 173 -14.88 -9.28 10.13
C GLU A 173 -13.63 -8.86 10.91
N THR A 174 -12.66 -9.77 11.07
CA THR A 174 -11.36 -9.49 11.64
C THR A 174 -10.26 -9.73 10.63
N ALA A 175 -9.14 -9.03 10.81
CA ALA A 175 -7.97 -9.20 9.97
C ALA A 175 -7.23 -10.50 10.32
N PHE A 176 -6.71 -11.15 9.29
CA PHE A 176 -5.67 -12.18 9.43
C PHE A 176 -4.50 -11.84 8.51
N MET A 177 -3.31 -12.32 8.89
CA MET A 177 -2.10 -12.17 8.09
C MET A 177 -1.27 -13.45 8.16
N LEU A 178 -0.59 -13.76 7.06
CA LEU A 178 0.44 -14.79 6.94
C LEU A 178 1.81 -14.14 6.77
N HIS A 179 2.84 -14.79 7.30
CA HIS A 179 4.23 -14.51 6.97
C HIS A 179 4.57 -15.05 5.57
N ASP A 180 5.75 -14.69 5.06
CA ASP A 180 6.22 -15.11 3.72
C ASP A 180 6.40 -16.64 3.60
N ASN A 181 6.55 -17.35 4.72
CA ASN A 181 6.68 -18.82 4.80
C ASN A 181 5.33 -19.53 5.08
N ASP A 182 4.21 -18.85 4.85
CA ASP A 182 2.84 -19.35 5.07
C ASP A 182 2.47 -19.65 6.53
N THR A 183 3.27 -19.27 7.52
CA THR A 183 2.87 -19.35 8.92
C THR A 183 1.92 -18.19 9.26
N LEU A 184 1.01 -18.41 10.22
CA LEU A 184 0.13 -17.35 10.71
C LEU A 184 0.97 -16.26 11.37
N SER A 185 0.69 -15.00 11.03
CA SER A 185 1.31 -13.82 11.62
C SER A 185 0.42 -13.19 12.67
N CYS A 186 -0.86 -12.97 12.34
CA CYS A 186 -1.85 -12.54 13.31
C CYS A 186 -3.27 -12.94 12.90
N LEU A 187 -4.16 -13.05 13.89
CA LEU A 187 -5.58 -13.35 13.73
C LEU A 187 -6.37 -12.95 14.99
N THR A 188 -7.70 -13.01 14.91
CA THR A 188 -8.58 -13.01 16.08
C THR A 188 -9.34 -14.32 16.14
N LEU A 189 -9.40 -14.94 17.32
CA LEU A 189 -10.05 -16.24 17.52
C LEU A 189 -11.59 -16.13 17.41
N ALA A 190 -12.22 -17.02 16.64
CA ALA A 190 -13.68 -17.14 16.57
C ALA A 190 -14.26 -17.89 17.77
N LYS A 191 -13.51 -18.85 18.31
CA LYS A 191 -13.86 -19.69 19.46
C LYS A 191 -12.65 -19.90 20.34
N GLU A 192 -12.86 -20.44 21.53
CA GLU A 192 -11.77 -20.84 22.42
C GLU A 192 -10.78 -21.77 21.70
N TYR A 193 -9.48 -21.54 21.93
CA TYR A 193 -8.41 -22.31 21.30
C TYR A 193 -7.19 -22.44 22.22
N VAL A 194 -6.48 -23.57 22.09
CA VAL A 194 -5.27 -23.85 22.88
C VAL A 194 -4.03 -23.57 22.04
N VAL A 195 -3.14 -22.71 22.55
CA VAL A 195 -1.82 -22.43 21.96
C VAL A 195 -0.76 -22.72 23.02
N ASP A 196 0.18 -23.61 22.71
CA ASP A 196 1.27 -24.02 23.61
C ASP A 196 0.79 -24.44 25.02
N GLY A 197 -0.32 -25.20 25.07
CA GLY A 197 -0.91 -25.69 26.31
C GLY A 197 -1.71 -24.65 27.10
N LYS A 198 -1.82 -23.41 26.61
CA LYS A 198 -2.63 -22.35 27.23
C LYS A 198 -3.90 -22.10 26.42
N THR A 199 -5.02 -22.08 27.13
CA THR A 199 -6.34 -21.78 26.56
C THR A 199 -6.56 -20.28 26.43
N TYR A 200 -7.02 -19.84 25.27
CA TYR A 200 -7.38 -18.46 24.97
C TYR A 200 -8.86 -18.39 24.56
N PRO A 201 -9.66 -17.48 25.16
CA PRO A 201 -11.07 -17.36 24.83
C PRO A 201 -11.30 -16.81 23.42
N ALA A 202 -12.52 -17.01 22.91
CA ALA A 202 -13.00 -16.36 21.70
C ALA A 202 -12.80 -14.83 21.76
N GLY A 203 -12.49 -14.20 20.63
CA GLY A 203 -12.21 -12.77 20.53
C GLY A 203 -10.79 -12.36 20.92
N THR A 204 -9.94 -13.29 21.37
CA THR A 204 -8.52 -12.99 21.62
C THR A 204 -7.80 -12.73 20.29
N SER A 205 -7.08 -11.61 20.20
CA SER A 205 -6.17 -11.35 19.09
C SER A 205 -4.80 -11.94 19.39
N LEU A 206 -4.29 -12.77 18.49
CA LEU A 206 -3.01 -13.45 18.61
C LEU A 206 -2.02 -12.92 17.57
N LYS A 207 -0.76 -12.80 17.96
CA LYS A 207 0.35 -12.49 17.06
C LYS A 207 1.50 -13.47 17.25
N PHE A 208 2.06 -13.94 16.15
CA PHE A 208 3.08 -14.97 16.09
C PHE A 208 4.33 -14.49 15.34
N THR A 209 5.49 -15.04 15.71
CA THR A 209 6.73 -14.94 14.94
C THR A 209 6.60 -15.69 13.61
N ASP A 210 7.55 -15.49 12.69
CA ASP A 210 7.63 -16.27 11.45
C ASP A 210 7.88 -17.77 11.69
N GLN A 211 8.42 -18.13 12.85
CA GLN A 211 8.59 -19.51 13.31
C GLN A 211 7.30 -20.12 13.89
N GLY A 212 6.20 -19.36 13.94
CA GLY A 212 4.92 -19.80 14.51
C GLY A 212 4.87 -19.76 16.04
N ILE A 213 5.82 -19.09 16.69
CA ILE A 213 5.85 -18.93 18.15
C ILE A 213 4.94 -17.77 18.54
N LEU A 214 4.06 -17.96 19.52
CA LEU A 214 3.19 -16.88 20.01
C LEU A 214 4.03 -15.75 20.65
N GLU A 215 3.98 -14.55 20.08
CA GLU A 215 4.65 -13.36 20.60
C GLU A 215 3.82 -12.69 21.70
N PHE A 216 2.54 -12.43 21.42
CA PHE A 216 1.61 -11.86 22.39
C PHE A 216 0.16 -12.21 22.07
N ALA A 217 -0.67 -12.10 23.11
CA ALA A 217 -2.12 -12.25 23.03
C ALA A 217 -2.79 -11.03 23.68
N VAL A 218 -3.76 -10.45 23.00
CA VAL A 218 -4.63 -9.39 23.52
C VAL A 218 -5.99 -10.02 23.81
N LEU A 219 -6.30 -10.16 25.10
CA LEU A 219 -7.58 -10.69 25.55
C LEU A 219 -8.71 -9.67 25.29
N PRO A 220 -9.94 -10.10 24.99
CA PRO A 220 -11.07 -9.18 24.90
C PRO A 220 -11.35 -8.55 26.27
N ASP A 221 -11.85 -7.31 26.29
CA ASP A 221 -12.09 -6.54 27.54
C ASP A 221 -12.89 -7.31 28.59
N GLN A 222 -13.86 -8.15 28.16
CA GLN A 222 -14.70 -8.97 29.04
C GLN A 222 -13.97 -10.14 29.74
N ALA A 223 -12.72 -10.45 29.35
CA ALA A 223 -11.94 -11.51 29.98
C ALA A 223 -11.14 -11.04 31.21
N LEU A 224 -11.06 -9.73 31.45
CA LEU A 224 -10.34 -9.15 32.58
C LEU A 224 -11.17 -9.14 33.89
N GLU A 225 -12.50 -9.27 33.78
CA GLU A 225 -13.43 -9.15 34.92
C GLU A 225 -13.70 -10.48 35.67
N LYS A 226 -13.06 -11.61 35.29
CA LYS A 226 -13.28 -12.92 35.93
C LYS A 226 -12.22 -13.34 36.95
N LYS A 227 -11.61 -12.38 37.64
CA LYS A 227 -10.74 -12.62 38.81
C LYS A 227 -11.21 -11.76 39.96
N ASP A 228 -12.30 -12.16 40.60
CA ASP A 228 -12.67 -11.81 41.97
C ASP A 228 -14.00 -12.54 42.23
N ASP A 229 -13.92 -13.80 42.65
CA ASP A 229 -14.92 -14.49 43.48
C ASP A 229 -14.40 -15.92 43.76
N GLU A 230 -13.92 -16.10 45.00
CA GLU A 230 -13.52 -17.36 45.64
C GLU A 230 -14.70 -18.33 45.83
#